data_AF-A0A831XU21-F1
#
_entry.id   AF-A0A831XU21-F1
#
_cell.length_a   1.000
_cell.length_b   1.000
_cell.length_c   1.000
_cell.angle_alpha   90.00
_cell.angle_beta   90.00
_cell.angle_gamma   90.00
#
_symmetry.space_group_name_H-M   'P 1'
#
loop_
_entity.id
_entity.type
_entity.pdbx_description
1 polymer ?
#
loop_
_entity_poly.entity_id
_entity_poly.type
_entity_poly.pdbx_seq_one_letter_code
_entity_poly.pdbx_strand_id
1 'polypeptide(L)'
;MDYRMVGLCAEFHHSPVAPESEAFGRLFDALTKKGQTLYQHKDLDRSGYVRFHSTLGEGYRSEAVFASNRFSLVEVRPVLKLDDFDLRMVGVARAALDILGVPFVDKHVVDYRLLYFPRHREEGRTFVLDRLCAQKDALTPFFNRAVTSGIWQATFAGSPGEPGDFRVAVESALRRPREVTVDVKAQFTHRRLDATTAKRASQHLATVELFVAKRLMPFLEQFDVPLSGRSGPLAR
;
A
#
# COMPACT_ATOMS: atom_id res chain seq x y z
N MET A 1 -5.65 -15.85 -11.55
CA MET A 1 -5.62 -15.05 -10.31
C MET A 1 -6.80 -14.10 -10.35
N ASP A 2 -7.61 -14.05 -9.29
CA ASP A 2 -8.67 -13.04 -9.16
C ASP A 2 -8.32 -12.12 -7.99
N TYR A 3 -7.37 -11.21 -8.25
CA TYR A 3 -7.06 -10.13 -7.35
C TYR A 3 -6.93 -8.84 -8.14
N ARG A 4 -7.15 -7.72 -7.45
CA ARG A 4 -7.11 -6.40 -8.05
C ARG A 4 -6.44 -5.41 -7.10
N MET A 5 -5.48 -4.66 -7.61
CA MET A 5 -4.93 -3.52 -6.89
C MET A 5 -5.96 -2.40 -6.82
N VAL A 6 -6.22 -1.91 -5.62
CA VAL A 6 -7.22 -0.87 -5.36
C VAL A 6 -6.65 0.36 -4.68
N GLY A 7 -5.42 0.29 -4.16
CA GLY A 7 -4.77 1.44 -3.57
C GLY A 7 -3.25 1.33 -3.52
N LEU A 8 -2.60 2.48 -3.67
CA LEU A 8 -1.17 2.67 -3.48
C LEU A 8 -0.93 3.90 -2.61
N CYS A 9 0.05 3.81 -1.72
CA CYS A 9 0.60 4.95 -1.00
C CYS A 9 2.13 4.86 -1.07
N ALA A 10 2.78 5.98 -1.31
CA ALA A 10 4.22 6.12 -1.16
C ALA A 10 4.51 7.26 -0.20
N GLU A 11 5.13 6.98 0.96
CA GLU A 11 5.52 7.98 1.95
C GLU A 11 7.04 8.15 1.97
N PHE A 12 7.49 9.39 1.95
CA PHE A 12 8.89 9.79 1.96
C PHE A 12 9.15 10.56 3.25
N HIS A 13 9.88 9.96 4.18
CA HIS A 13 10.21 10.56 5.46
C HIS A 13 11.59 11.21 5.40
N HIS A 14 11.66 12.44 5.88
CA HIS A 14 12.88 13.24 5.92
C HIS A 14 12.98 13.95 7.26
N SER A 15 14.16 14.52 7.54
CA SER A 15 14.32 15.42 8.67
C SER A 15 13.36 16.61 8.56
N PRO A 16 12.82 17.13 9.67
CA PRO A 16 11.89 18.26 9.62
C PRO A 16 12.45 19.45 8.84
N VAL A 17 11.65 19.98 7.93
CA VAL A 17 11.90 21.25 7.23
C VAL A 17 10.75 22.21 7.47
N ALA A 18 11.01 23.50 7.34
CA ALA A 18 10.01 24.56 7.40
C ALA A 18 10.00 25.33 6.08
N PRO A 19 9.42 24.76 5.00
CA PRO A 19 9.38 25.43 3.71
C PRO A 19 8.55 26.71 3.81
N GLU A 20 8.98 27.75 3.11
CA GLU A 20 8.19 28.97 2.98
C GLU A 20 6.83 28.67 2.34
N SER A 21 5.78 29.39 2.75
CA SER A 21 4.43 29.18 2.21
C SER A 21 4.38 29.28 0.67
N GLU A 22 5.22 30.12 0.07
CA GLU A 22 5.31 30.28 -1.39
C GLU A 22 5.88 29.04 -2.10
N ALA A 23 6.73 28.26 -1.43
CA ALA A 23 7.31 27.05 -1.99
C ALA A 23 6.23 26.02 -2.37
N PHE A 24 5.17 25.91 -1.56
CA PHE A 24 4.04 25.05 -1.88
C PHE A 24 3.21 25.53 -3.07
N GLY A 25 3.16 26.85 -3.31
CA GLY A 25 2.58 27.40 -4.54
C GLY A 25 3.38 26.99 -5.78
N ARG A 26 4.71 27.17 -5.73
CA ARG A 26 5.62 26.74 -6.81
C ARG A 26 5.56 25.24 -7.06
N LEU A 27 5.48 24.43 -5.99
CA LEU A 27 5.38 22.98 -6.10
C LEU A 27 4.05 22.56 -6.76
N PHE A 28 2.93 23.14 -6.33
CA PHE A 28 1.63 22.86 -6.93
C PHE A 28 1.63 23.19 -8.43
N ASP A 29 2.15 24.36 -8.80
CA ASP A 29 2.31 24.78 -10.20
C ASP A 29 3.20 23.82 -11.00
N ALA A 30 4.34 23.41 -10.43
CA ALA A 30 5.28 22.51 -11.10
C ALA A 30 4.65 21.14 -11.40
N LEU A 31 3.83 20.63 -10.47
CA LEU A 31 3.17 19.34 -10.60
C LEU A 31 1.94 19.37 -11.53
N THR A 32 1.30 20.52 -11.70
CA THR A 32 0.08 20.67 -12.51
C THR A 32 0.36 21.17 -13.93
N LYS A 33 1.28 22.12 -14.13
CA LYS A 33 1.57 22.74 -15.44
C LYS A 33 2.05 21.75 -16.51
N LYS A 34 2.70 20.65 -16.11
CA LYS A 34 3.20 19.63 -17.04
C LYS A 34 2.20 18.50 -17.33
N GLY A 35 0.97 18.57 -16.81
CA GLY A 35 0.00 17.47 -16.87
C GLY A 35 0.51 16.19 -16.19
N GLN A 36 1.55 16.31 -15.35
CA GLN A 36 2.21 15.18 -14.71
C GLN A 36 1.37 14.61 -13.57
N THR A 37 0.45 15.39 -13.02
CA THR A 37 -0.43 14.97 -11.92
C THR A 37 -1.88 15.29 -12.23
N LEU A 38 -2.79 14.69 -11.47
CA LEU A 38 -4.23 14.92 -11.60
C LEU A 38 -4.74 16.01 -10.64
N TYR A 39 -3.86 16.66 -9.88
CA TYR A 39 -4.28 17.57 -8.83
C TYR A 39 -4.98 18.81 -9.40
N GLN A 40 -6.06 19.19 -8.75
CA GLN A 40 -6.91 20.32 -9.12
C GLN A 40 -7.00 21.34 -7.99
N HIS A 41 -6.79 20.89 -6.76
CA HIS A 41 -7.00 21.69 -5.56
C HIS A 41 -5.77 21.66 -4.67
N LYS A 42 -5.54 22.77 -3.98
CA LYS A 42 -4.54 22.92 -2.92
C LYS A 42 -5.25 23.40 -1.66
N ASP A 43 -5.20 22.57 -0.62
CA ASP A 43 -5.73 22.89 0.70
C ASP A 43 -4.59 23.04 1.70
N LEU A 44 -4.75 23.97 2.63
CA LEU A 44 -3.92 24.08 3.83
C LEU A 44 -4.78 23.67 5.02
N ASP A 45 -4.41 22.58 5.69
CA ASP A 45 -5.05 22.17 6.93
C ASP A 45 -4.55 23.02 8.10
N ARG A 46 -5.42 23.21 9.11
CA ARG A 46 -5.11 23.94 10.35
C ARG A 46 -3.98 23.29 11.15
N SER A 47 -3.71 22.01 10.94
CA SER A 47 -2.61 21.27 11.57
C SER A 47 -1.25 21.48 10.87
N GLY A 48 -1.18 22.35 9.86
CA GLY A 48 0.05 22.67 9.13
C GLY A 48 0.38 21.71 7.99
N TYR A 49 -0.56 20.84 7.58
CA TYR A 49 -0.40 20.00 6.40
C TYR A 49 -0.83 20.75 5.15
N VAL A 50 -0.06 20.60 4.07
CA VAL A 50 -0.48 21.03 2.73
C VAL A 50 -0.94 19.80 1.96
N ARG A 51 -2.13 19.86 1.37
CA ARG A 51 -2.71 18.78 0.57
C ARG A 51 -2.98 19.24 -0.85
N PHE A 52 -2.46 18.52 -1.82
CA PHE A 52 -2.87 18.64 -3.22
C PHE A 52 -3.76 17.46 -3.57
N HIS A 53 -4.92 17.69 -4.17
CA HIS A 53 -5.86 16.60 -4.46
C HIS A 53 -6.72 16.87 -5.69
N SER A 54 -7.43 15.84 -6.14
CA SER A 54 -8.34 15.86 -7.29
C SER A 54 -9.71 15.34 -6.90
N THR A 55 -10.78 15.91 -7.46
CA THR A 55 -12.15 15.43 -7.24
C THR A 55 -12.55 14.48 -8.37
N LEU A 56 -12.20 13.21 -8.27
CA LEU A 56 -12.44 12.21 -9.33
C LEU A 56 -13.73 11.37 -9.14
N GLY A 57 -14.63 11.80 -8.24
CA GLY A 57 -15.87 11.10 -7.91
C GLY A 57 -15.79 10.28 -6.62
N GLU A 58 -16.90 9.67 -6.23
CA GLU A 58 -17.03 8.95 -4.96
C GLU A 58 -16.13 7.70 -4.92
N GLY A 59 -15.37 7.53 -3.84
CA GLY A 59 -14.45 6.40 -3.65
C GLY A 59 -13.12 6.50 -4.42
N TYR A 60 -12.90 7.55 -5.21
CA TYR A 60 -11.64 7.83 -5.88
C TYR A 60 -10.82 8.83 -5.08
N ARG A 61 -9.53 8.55 -4.93
CA ARG A 61 -8.60 9.45 -4.27
C ARG A 61 -7.29 9.52 -5.05
N SER A 62 -6.79 10.73 -5.23
CA SER A 62 -5.45 11.01 -5.74
C SER A 62 -4.99 12.28 -5.03
N GLU A 63 -4.11 12.11 -4.05
CA GLU A 63 -3.64 13.20 -3.20
C GLU A 63 -2.13 13.15 -2.97
N ALA A 64 -1.51 14.31 -2.87
CA ALA A 64 -0.20 14.47 -2.27
C ALA A 64 -0.34 15.27 -0.97
N VAL A 65 0.22 14.76 0.12
CA VAL A 65 0.18 15.41 1.44
C VAL A 65 1.60 15.73 1.86
N PHE A 66 1.81 16.95 2.33
CA PHE A 66 3.10 17.46 2.77
C PHE A 66 2.99 17.87 4.23
N ALA A 67 3.86 17.30 5.05
CA ALA A 67 4.05 17.61 6.45
C ALA A 67 5.47 18.15 6.66
N SER A 68 5.78 18.61 7.88
CA SER A 68 7.13 19.09 8.20
C SER A 68 8.21 18.02 8.03
N ASN A 69 7.91 16.74 8.24
CA ASN A 69 8.88 15.64 8.27
C ASN A 69 8.61 14.50 7.28
N ARG A 70 7.61 14.67 6.41
CA ARG A 70 7.29 13.69 5.39
C ARG A 70 6.45 14.31 4.29
N PHE A 71 6.46 13.67 3.14
CA PHE A 71 5.42 13.84 2.14
C PHE A 71 4.96 12.49 1.62
N SER A 72 3.71 12.41 1.16
CA SER A 72 3.13 11.17 0.68
C SER A 72 2.30 11.37 -0.57
N LEU A 73 2.35 10.38 -1.47
CA LEU A 73 1.44 10.25 -2.61
C LEU A 73 0.45 9.12 -2.32
N VAL A 74 -0.84 9.37 -2.44
CA VAL A 74 -1.89 8.37 -2.18
C VAL A 74 -2.84 8.30 -3.37
N GLU A 75 -3.06 7.09 -3.88
CA GLU A 75 -4.03 6.81 -4.92
C GLU A 75 -4.92 5.64 -4.55
N VAL A 76 -6.24 5.81 -4.69
CA VAL A 76 -7.25 4.77 -4.48
C VAL A 76 -8.23 4.84 -5.64
N ARG A 77 -8.31 3.76 -6.44
CA ARG A 77 -9.21 3.67 -7.60
C ARG A 77 -9.58 2.20 -7.88
N PRO A 78 -10.72 1.91 -8.50
CA PRO A 78 -11.08 0.56 -8.95
C PRO A 78 -10.11 -0.03 -9.97
N VAL A 79 -9.50 0.81 -10.82
CA VAL A 79 -8.48 0.42 -11.78
C VAL A 79 -7.29 1.36 -11.60
N LEU A 80 -6.18 0.81 -11.13
CA LEU A 80 -4.95 1.53 -10.90
C LEU A 80 -3.83 0.88 -11.72
N LYS A 81 -3.12 1.67 -12.52
CA LYS A 81 -1.94 1.23 -13.26
C LYS A 81 -0.69 1.57 -12.47
N LEU A 82 0.15 0.57 -12.23
CA LEU A 82 1.35 0.75 -11.43
C LEU A 82 2.33 1.74 -12.08
N ASP A 83 2.54 1.64 -13.40
CA ASP A 83 3.43 2.54 -14.16
C ASP A 83 3.02 4.01 -14.07
N ASP A 84 1.71 4.27 -14.12
CA ASP A 84 1.18 5.63 -14.00
C ASP A 84 1.45 6.21 -12.60
N PHE A 85 1.30 5.38 -11.57
CA PHE A 85 1.62 5.76 -10.19
C PHE A 85 3.13 5.96 -10.01
N ASP A 86 3.95 5.06 -10.56
CA ASP A 86 5.42 5.13 -10.47
C ASP A 86 5.94 6.46 -11.06
N LEU A 87 5.48 6.81 -12.26
CA LEU A 87 5.84 8.06 -12.91
C LEU A 87 5.49 9.28 -12.04
N ARG A 88 4.29 9.28 -11.44
CA ARG A 88 3.83 10.35 -10.54
C ARG A 88 4.60 10.40 -9.24
N MET A 89 4.84 9.25 -8.62
CA MET A 89 5.63 9.13 -7.40
C MET A 89 7.03 9.74 -7.60
N VAL A 90 7.72 9.40 -8.69
CA VAL A 90 9.04 9.96 -8.99
C VAL A 90 8.97 11.45 -9.26
N GLY A 91 7.95 11.91 -10.01
CA GLY A 91 7.73 13.33 -10.30
C GLY A 91 7.51 14.15 -9.02
N VAL A 92 6.62 13.69 -8.14
CA VAL A 92 6.33 14.31 -6.85
C VAL A 92 7.56 14.30 -5.95
N ALA A 93 8.25 13.16 -5.82
CA ALA A 93 9.44 13.06 -4.98
C ALA A 93 10.54 14.03 -5.44
N ARG A 94 10.84 14.09 -6.74
CA ARG A 94 11.84 15.01 -7.29
C ARG A 94 11.47 16.47 -7.03
N ALA A 95 10.24 16.85 -7.37
CA ALA A 95 9.79 18.22 -7.21
C ALA A 95 9.75 18.65 -5.74
N ALA A 96 9.31 17.76 -4.84
CA ALA A 96 9.28 18.03 -3.40
C ALA A 96 10.71 18.21 -2.83
N LEU A 97 11.63 17.31 -3.20
CA LEU A 97 13.03 17.39 -2.74
C LEU A 97 13.71 18.69 -3.17
N ASP A 98 13.48 19.09 -4.43
CA ASP A 98 14.06 20.31 -5.00
C ASP A 98 13.40 21.59 -4.46
N ILE A 99 12.07 21.72 -4.60
CA ILE A 99 11.35 22.98 -4.35
C ILE A 99 11.16 23.26 -2.86
N LEU A 100 10.97 22.22 -2.04
CA LEU A 100 10.80 22.37 -0.59
C LEU A 100 12.13 22.39 0.17
N GLY A 101 13.26 22.23 -0.55
CA GLY A 101 14.59 22.21 0.06
C GLY A 101 14.82 21.03 0.99
N VAL A 102 14.21 19.87 0.70
CA VAL A 102 14.44 18.65 1.48
C VAL A 102 15.75 18.02 1.00
N PRO A 103 16.79 17.89 1.85
CA PRO A 103 18.10 17.42 1.39
C PRO A 103 18.08 15.96 0.94
N PHE A 104 17.44 15.10 1.72
CA PHE A 104 17.25 13.69 1.42
C PHE A 104 16.10 13.09 2.24
N VAL A 105 15.61 11.95 1.77
CA VAL A 105 14.65 11.06 2.42
C VAL A 105 15.44 9.92 3.07
N ASP A 106 15.25 9.71 4.37
CA ASP A 106 15.88 8.64 5.15
C ASP A 106 15.09 7.33 5.10
N LYS A 107 13.78 7.42 4.87
CA LYS A 107 12.90 6.27 4.82
C LYS A 107 11.83 6.44 3.74
N HIS A 108 11.76 5.47 2.83
CA HIS A 108 10.68 5.34 1.87
C HIS A 108 9.76 4.20 2.31
N VAL A 109 8.46 4.44 2.32
CA VAL A 109 7.43 3.46 2.68
C VAL A 109 6.48 3.32 1.50
N VAL A 110 6.13 2.09 1.15
CA VAL A 110 5.15 1.79 0.10
C VAL A 110 4.04 0.95 0.71
N ASP A 111 2.80 1.45 0.70
CA ASP A 111 1.62 0.66 1.02
C ASP A 111 0.93 0.23 -0.28
N TYR A 112 0.71 -1.07 -0.43
CA TYR A 112 0.14 -1.70 -1.60
C TYR A 112 -1.09 -2.50 -1.20
N ARG A 113 -2.27 -2.02 -1.61
CA ARG A 113 -3.56 -2.60 -1.23
C ARG A 113 -4.22 -3.33 -2.40
N LEU A 114 -4.65 -4.55 -2.10
CA LEU A 114 -5.32 -5.46 -3.01
C LEU A 114 -6.67 -5.89 -2.45
N LEU A 115 -7.60 -6.20 -3.35
CA LEU A 115 -8.72 -7.09 -3.08
C LEU A 115 -8.39 -8.46 -3.68
N TYR A 116 -8.55 -9.50 -2.88
CA TYR A 116 -8.41 -10.90 -3.27
C TYR A 116 -9.77 -11.59 -3.16
N PHE A 117 -10.13 -12.39 -4.16
CA PHE A 117 -11.40 -13.10 -4.24
C PHE A 117 -11.13 -14.61 -4.22
N PRO A 118 -11.26 -15.29 -3.06
CA PRO A 118 -11.11 -16.72 -2.98
C PRO A 118 -12.09 -17.43 -3.94
N ARG A 119 -11.60 -18.30 -4.80
CA ARG A 119 -12.39 -18.99 -5.84
C ARG A 119 -13.25 -20.10 -5.27
N HIS A 120 -12.75 -20.77 -4.23
CA HIS A 120 -13.38 -21.96 -3.70
C HIS A 120 -14.13 -21.71 -2.40
N ARG A 121 -14.25 -20.45 -1.96
CA ARG A 121 -14.94 -20.07 -0.72
C ARG A 121 -15.91 -18.94 -0.99
N GLU A 122 -17.14 -19.10 -0.50
CA GLU A 122 -18.17 -18.07 -0.63
C GLU A 122 -17.98 -16.93 0.38
N GLU A 123 -17.19 -17.17 1.42
CA GLU A 123 -16.92 -16.20 2.49
C GLU A 123 -15.41 -16.08 2.75
N GLY A 124 -14.89 -14.86 2.68
CA GLY A 124 -13.51 -14.50 2.97
C GLY A 124 -13.12 -14.81 4.42
N ARG A 125 -14.05 -14.76 5.37
CA ARG A 125 -13.78 -15.15 6.76
C ARG A 125 -13.39 -16.62 6.87
N THR A 126 -14.04 -17.50 6.10
CA THR A 126 -13.71 -18.94 6.04
C THR A 126 -12.34 -19.14 5.41
N PHE A 127 -12.00 -18.38 4.37
CA PHE A 127 -10.66 -18.41 3.81
C PHE A 127 -9.59 -17.99 4.85
N VAL A 128 -9.77 -16.85 5.52
CA VAL A 128 -8.78 -16.33 6.47
C VAL A 128 -8.69 -17.17 7.74
N LEU A 129 -9.81 -17.40 8.43
CA LEU A 129 -9.80 -18.07 9.74
C LEU A 129 -9.56 -19.57 9.62
N ASP A 130 -10.31 -20.25 8.76
CA ASP A 130 -10.28 -21.71 8.74
C ASP A 130 -9.07 -22.25 7.99
N ARG A 131 -8.62 -21.56 6.93
CA ARG A 131 -7.52 -22.04 6.08
C ARG A 131 -6.20 -21.38 6.43
N LEU A 132 -6.16 -20.05 6.39
CA LEU A 132 -4.92 -19.32 6.59
C LEU A 132 -4.46 -19.33 8.07
N CYS A 133 -5.41 -19.22 9.01
CA CYS A 133 -5.12 -19.27 10.46
C CYS A 133 -5.35 -20.64 11.12
N ALA A 134 -5.86 -21.63 10.37
CA ALA A 134 -6.16 -22.99 10.87
C ALA A 134 -7.08 -23.03 12.12
N GLN A 135 -8.08 -22.15 12.19
CA GLN A 135 -9.01 -22.01 13.33
C GLN A 135 -10.41 -22.59 13.09
N LYS A 136 -10.55 -23.51 12.14
CA LYS A 136 -11.85 -24.11 11.81
C LYS A 136 -12.46 -24.75 13.07
N ASP A 137 -13.71 -24.41 13.36
CA ASP A 137 -14.51 -24.94 14.48
C ASP A 137 -13.92 -24.66 15.89
N ALA A 138 -12.80 -23.94 16.01
CA ALA A 138 -12.11 -23.69 17.28
C ALA A 138 -12.70 -22.49 18.05
N LEU A 139 -13.13 -21.44 17.33
CA LEU A 139 -13.48 -20.16 17.94
C LEU A 139 -14.88 -20.16 18.58
N THR A 140 -15.89 -20.66 17.86
CA THR A 140 -17.29 -20.60 18.30
C THR A 140 -17.52 -21.26 19.68
N PRO A 141 -16.99 -22.47 19.97
CA PRO A 141 -17.18 -23.11 21.27
C PRO A 141 -16.59 -22.33 22.44
N PHE A 142 -15.48 -21.61 22.21
CA PHE A 142 -14.78 -20.88 23.27
C PHE A 142 -15.41 -19.51 23.54
N PHE A 143 -15.79 -18.78 22.48
CA PHE A 143 -16.29 -17.41 22.62
C PHE A 143 -17.81 -17.32 22.72
N ASN A 144 -18.56 -18.36 22.37
CA ASN A 144 -20.03 -18.38 22.35
C ASN A 144 -20.64 -17.18 21.60
N ARG A 145 -19.98 -16.81 20.50
CA ARG A 145 -20.30 -15.68 19.60
C ARG A 145 -19.93 -16.06 18.17
N ALA A 146 -20.70 -15.59 17.21
CA ALA A 146 -20.37 -15.75 15.79
C ALA A 146 -19.17 -14.86 15.43
N VAL A 147 -18.19 -15.43 14.74
CA VAL A 147 -17.04 -14.67 14.23
C VAL A 147 -17.42 -13.95 12.94
N THR A 148 -17.21 -12.65 12.92
CA THR A 148 -17.67 -11.75 11.86
C THR A 148 -16.55 -11.31 10.93
N SER A 149 -15.30 -11.32 11.40
CA SER A 149 -14.10 -11.09 10.59
C SER A 149 -12.89 -11.81 11.19
N GLY A 150 -11.84 -11.98 10.37
CA GLY A 150 -10.55 -12.48 10.78
C GLY A 150 -9.43 -11.79 10.04
N ILE A 151 -8.25 -11.77 10.66
CA ILE A 151 -7.02 -11.22 10.09
C ILE A 151 -5.87 -12.21 10.29
N TRP A 152 -5.09 -12.41 9.24
CA TRP A 152 -3.75 -12.99 9.31
C TRP A 152 -2.73 -11.89 9.08
N GLN A 153 -1.67 -11.86 9.88
CA GLN A 153 -0.63 -10.85 9.75
C GLN A 153 0.76 -11.47 9.95
N ALA A 154 1.71 -11.05 9.13
CA ALA A 154 3.11 -11.39 9.27
C ALA A 154 4.01 -10.18 8.96
N THR A 155 5.20 -10.18 9.54
CA THR A 155 6.28 -9.25 9.21
C THR A 155 7.48 -10.05 8.75
N PHE A 156 8.02 -9.69 7.57
CA PHE A 156 9.19 -10.27 6.96
C PHE A 156 10.30 -9.23 6.99
N ALA A 157 11.43 -9.56 7.62
CA ALA A 157 12.59 -8.70 7.62
C ALA A 157 13.29 -8.73 6.26
N GLY A 158 13.87 -7.61 5.85
CA GLY A 158 14.72 -7.55 4.67
C GLY A 158 15.97 -8.43 4.83
N SER A 159 16.50 -8.91 3.71
CA SER A 159 17.72 -9.74 3.68
C SER A 159 18.75 -9.20 2.66
N PRO A 160 20.02 -9.60 2.73
CA PRO A 160 21.00 -9.28 1.69
C PRO A 160 20.51 -9.77 0.31
N GLY A 161 20.19 -8.84 -0.59
CA GLY A 161 19.65 -9.14 -1.93
C GLY A 161 18.14 -8.94 -2.07
N GLU A 162 17.38 -9.00 -0.97
CA GLU A 162 15.93 -8.70 -0.92
C GLU A 162 15.68 -7.54 0.06
N PRO A 163 15.90 -6.28 -0.36
CA PRO A 163 15.81 -5.14 0.52
C PRO A 163 14.36 -4.83 0.92
N GLY A 164 14.20 -4.28 2.12
CA GLY A 164 12.94 -3.76 2.64
C GLY A 164 12.28 -4.70 3.64
N ASP A 165 11.69 -4.12 4.69
CA ASP A 165 10.88 -4.87 5.65
C ASP A 165 9.42 -4.86 5.20
N PHE A 166 8.79 -6.02 5.12
CA PHE A 166 7.43 -6.18 4.63
C PHE A 166 6.49 -6.58 5.76
N ARG A 167 5.44 -5.80 5.98
CA ARG A 167 4.29 -6.19 6.77
C ARG A 167 3.15 -6.56 5.84
N VAL A 168 2.61 -7.76 6.01
CA VAL A 168 1.44 -8.24 5.27
C VAL A 168 0.28 -8.42 6.24
N ALA A 169 -0.89 -7.94 5.84
CA ALA A 169 -2.16 -8.21 6.51
C ALA A 169 -3.17 -8.74 5.48
N VAL A 170 -3.87 -9.81 5.83
CA VAL A 170 -4.90 -10.45 5.01
C VAL A 170 -6.16 -10.51 5.86
N GLU A 171 -7.16 -9.72 5.51
CA GLU A 171 -8.35 -9.48 6.33
C GLU A 171 -9.64 -9.76 5.56
N SER A 172 -10.56 -10.49 6.16
CA SER A 172 -11.90 -10.70 5.59
C SER A 172 -12.79 -9.47 5.82
N ALA A 173 -13.46 -8.98 4.79
CA ALA A 173 -14.36 -7.84 4.92
C ALA A 173 -15.73 -8.22 5.53
N LEU A 174 -16.14 -7.52 6.58
CA LEU A 174 -17.44 -7.75 7.24
C LEU A 174 -18.65 -7.56 6.31
N ARG A 175 -18.64 -6.48 5.52
CA ARG A 175 -19.78 -6.06 4.68
C ARG A 175 -19.72 -6.60 3.25
N ARG A 176 -18.62 -7.26 2.88
CA ARG A 176 -18.36 -7.76 1.54
C ARG A 176 -17.86 -9.19 1.65
N PRO A 177 -18.77 -10.15 1.83
CA PRO A 177 -18.42 -11.48 2.31
C PRO A 177 -17.44 -12.21 1.39
N ARG A 178 -17.39 -11.91 0.09
CA ARG A 178 -16.42 -12.53 -0.85
C ARG A 178 -15.08 -11.80 -0.97
N GLU A 179 -14.95 -10.61 -0.38
CA GLU A 179 -13.74 -9.79 -0.48
C GLU A 179 -12.80 -10.05 0.69
N VAL A 180 -11.54 -10.33 0.36
CA VAL A 180 -10.42 -10.33 1.30
C VAL A 180 -9.52 -9.15 0.95
N THR A 181 -9.31 -8.25 1.89
CA THR A 181 -8.36 -7.16 1.74
C THR A 181 -6.97 -7.70 2.02
N VAL A 182 -6.01 -7.41 1.14
CA VAL A 182 -4.60 -7.73 1.35
C VAL A 182 -3.81 -6.43 1.33
N ASP A 183 -3.26 -6.07 2.48
CA ASP A 183 -2.42 -4.89 2.68
C ASP A 183 -0.96 -5.30 2.82
N VAL A 184 -0.11 -4.74 1.97
CA VAL A 184 1.34 -4.95 2.00
C VAL A 184 2.02 -3.59 2.24
N LYS A 185 2.67 -3.43 3.39
CA LYS A 185 3.45 -2.24 3.74
C LYS A 185 4.92 -2.59 3.72
N ALA A 186 5.68 -1.97 2.83
CA ALA A 186 7.12 -2.15 2.71
C ALA A 186 7.86 -0.91 3.20
N GLN A 187 8.94 -1.09 3.96
CA GLN A 187 9.76 -0.01 4.49
C GLN A 187 11.22 -0.15 4.07
N PHE A 188 11.82 0.95 3.59
CA PHE A 188 13.21 1.00 3.12
C PHE A 188 13.98 2.12 3.84
N THR A 189 14.85 1.78 4.80
CA THR A 189 15.52 2.72 5.75
C THR A 189 17.02 2.94 5.53
N HIS A 190 17.68 2.18 4.66
CA HIS A 190 19.13 2.23 4.47
C HIS A 190 19.55 2.77 3.10
N ARG A 191 18.63 3.47 2.42
CA ARG A 191 18.84 4.00 1.07
C ARG A 191 18.34 5.43 1.01
N ARG A 192 19.23 6.38 1.28
CA ARG A 192 18.92 7.81 1.12
C ARG A 192 18.48 8.09 -0.32
N LEU A 193 17.40 8.85 -0.45
CA LEU A 193 16.90 9.37 -1.72
C LEU A 193 17.03 10.88 -1.70
N ASP A 194 17.67 11.44 -2.71
CA ASP A 194 17.76 12.88 -2.97
C ASP A 194 17.15 13.17 -4.35
N ALA A 195 17.11 14.43 -4.78
CA ALA A 195 16.50 14.81 -6.05
C ALA A 195 17.12 14.07 -7.27
N THR A 196 18.41 13.75 -7.21
CA THR A 196 19.13 13.03 -8.28
C THR A 196 18.85 11.53 -8.25
N THR A 197 18.67 10.97 -7.05
CA THR A 197 18.48 9.53 -6.83
C THR A 197 17.02 9.11 -6.61
N ALA A 198 16.06 10.04 -6.61
CA ALA A 198 14.63 9.79 -6.39
C ALA A 198 14.03 8.69 -7.29
N LYS A 199 14.60 8.44 -8.48
CA LYS A 199 14.20 7.32 -9.36
C LYS A 199 14.39 5.93 -8.71
N ARG A 200 15.23 5.81 -7.67
CA ARG A 200 15.34 4.57 -6.88
C ARG A 200 14.04 4.22 -6.14
N ALA A 201 13.14 5.18 -5.92
CA ALA A 201 11.80 4.90 -5.40
C ALA A 201 11.03 3.91 -6.29
N SER A 202 11.21 3.98 -7.62
CA SER A 202 10.64 3.01 -8.57
C SER A 202 11.15 1.59 -8.34
N GLN A 203 12.42 1.44 -7.95
CA GLN A 203 12.98 0.13 -7.63
C GLN A 203 12.34 -0.45 -6.36
N HIS A 204 12.06 0.40 -5.37
CA HIS A 204 11.34 -0.01 -4.17
C HIS A 204 9.93 -0.49 -4.53
N LEU A 205 9.20 0.28 -5.34
CA LEU A 205 7.85 -0.10 -5.80
C LEU A 205 7.86 -1.42 -6.59
N ALA A 206 8.79 -1.59 -7.53
CA ALA A 206 8.96 -2.83 -8.29
C ALA A 206 9.32 -4.03 -7.38
N THR A 207 10.08 -3.79 -6.30
CA THR A 207 10.38 -4.83 -5.30
C THR A 207 9.09 -5.27 -4.58
N VAL A 208 8.21 -4.32 -4.23
CA VAL A 208 6.91 -4.63 -3.62
C VAL A 208 6.01 -5.40 -4.58
N GLU A 209 5.91 -4.96 -5.83
CA GLU A 209 5.13 -5.67 -6.85
C GLU A 209 5.64 -7.11 -7.05
N LEU A 210 6.96 -7.30 -7.12
CA LEU A 210 7.56 -8.62 -7.27
C LEU A 210 7.27 -9.51 -6.05
N PHE A 211 7.39 -8.97 -4.83
CA PHE A 211 7.04 -9.68 -3.60
C PHE A 211 5.57 -10.11 -3.61
N VAL A 212 4.66 -9.21 -3.99
CA VAL A 212 3.23 -9.50 -4.12
C VAL A 212 3.00 -10.61 -5.13
N ALA A 213 3.48 -10.45 -6.37
CA ALA A 213 3.17 -11.35 -7.48
C ALA A 213 3.85 -12.71 -7.37
N LYS A 214 5.08 -12.78 -6.83
CA LYS A 214 5.90 -14.00 -6.83
C LYS A 214 5.94 -14.72 -5.49
N ARG A 215 5.60 -14.06 -4.38
CA ARG A 215 5.64 -14.67 -3.04
C ARG A 215 4.26 -14.70 -2.41
N LEU A 216 3.63 -13.54 -2.24
CA LEU A 216 2.39 -13.45 -1.47
C LEU A 216 1.20 -14.09 -2.19
N MET A 217 0.96 -13.78 -3.46
CA MET A 217 -0.18 -14.34 -4.18
C MET A 217 -0.08 -15.88 -4.30
N PRO A 218 1.06 -16.48 -4.68
CA PRO A 218 1.22 -17.93 -4.63
C PRO A 218 1.02 -18.53 -3.24
N PHE A 219 1.47 -17.84 -2.18
CA PHE A 219 1.24 -18.27 -0.80
C PHE A 219 -0.25 -18.28 -0.45
N LEU A 220 -1.05 -17.30 -0.89
CA LEU A 220 -2.50 -17.30 -0.66
C LEU A 220 -3.22 -18.37 -1.48
N GLU A 221 -2.81 -18.57 -2.72
CA GLU A 221 -3.40 -19.56 -3.63
C GLU A 221 -3.30 -20.99 -3.10
N GLN A 222 -2.24 -21.33 -2.38
CA GLN A 222 -2.10 -22.68 -1.80
C GLN A 222 -3.22 -23.01 -0.79
N PHE A 223 -3.85 -22.00 -0.19
CA PHE A 223 -4.97 -22.16 0.75
C PHE A 223 -6.34 -22.10 0.06
N ASP A 224 -6.41 -21.46 -1.12
CA ASP A 224 -7.59 -21.38 -1.98
C ASP A 224 -7.68 -22.59 -2.90
N VAL A 225 -7.92 -23.76 -2.30
CA VAL A 225 -8.11 -25.03 -3.02
C VAL A 225 -9.51 -25.59 -2.77
N PRO A 226 -10.08 -26.38 -3.72
CA PRO A 226 -11.35 -27.07 -3.54
C PRO A 226 -11.38 -27.90 -2.25
N LEU A 227 -12.57 -28.12 -1.70
CA LEU A 227 -12.76 -28.95 -0.50
C LEU A 227 -12.66 -30.47 -0.77
N SER A 228 -12.19 -30.90 -1.94
CA SER A 228 -12.07 -32.31 -2.30
C SER A 228 -10.96 -33.02 -1.51
N GLY A 229 -11.36 -33.71 -0.43
CA GLY A 229 -10.88 -35.06 -0.09
C GLY A 229 -9.41 -35.27 0.29
N ARG A 230 -8.71 -34.32 0.92
CA ARG A 230 -7.44 -34.68 1.60
C ARG A 230 -7.72 -35.37 2.94
N SER A 231 -8.00 -36.67 2.85
CA SER A 231 -7.64 -37.64 3.88
C SER A 231 -6.13 -37.88 3.75
N GLY A 232 -5.31 -37.05 4.38
CA GLY A 232 -3.85 -37.24 4.37
C GLY A 232 -3.18 -36.29 5.36
N PRO A 233 -2.28 -36.78 6.22
CA PRO A 233 -1.73 -35.97 7.30
C PRO A 233 -0.91 -34.83 6.73
N LEU A 234 -1.08 -33.64 7.31
CA LEU A 234 -0.13 -32.54 7.17
C LEU A 234 1.24 -33.08 7.56
N ALA A 235 2.15 -33.14 6.59
CA ALA A 235 3.57 -33.39 6.87
C ALA A 235 4.08 -32.25 7.76
N ARG A 236 4.86 -32.68 8.76
CA ARG A 236 5.37 -31.90 9.90
C ARG A 236 6.17 -30.68 9.51
#